data_AF-T0QZK0-F1
#
_entry.id   AF-T0QZK0-F1
#
_cell.length_a   1.000
_cell.length_b   1.000
_cell.length_c   1.000
_cell.angle_alpha   90.00
_cell.angle_beta   90.00
_cell.angle_gamma   90.00
#
_symmetry.space_group_name_H-M   'P 1'
#
loop_
_entity.id
_entity.type
_entity.pdbx_description
1 polymer ?
#
loop_
_entity_poly.entity_id
_entity_poly.type
_entity_poly.pdbx_seq_one_letter_code
_entity_poly.pdbx_strand_id
1 'polypeptide(L)'
;MACQRPQLHKMGVHYAKRKESLLEKVGLRTEYVAIDVDVDDGTMTWLNSQRTFALSDIVAAAWTHDRLVKLRVETADDVMTNSSSFRVQFDADHDLDAFLAEVGIHATSPGRGSFSSRRRKTSSGGRQSLLALLSSKSQS
;
A
#
# COMPACT_ATOMS: atom_id res chain seq x y z
N MET A 1 -15.48 36.72 14.27
CA MET A 1 -15.61 36.17 12.92
C MET A 1 -14.40 35.29 12.66
N ALA A 2 -14.56 33.97 12.73
CA ALA A 2 -13.48 33.04 12.41
C ALA A 2 -13.45 32.87 10.89
N CYS A 3 -12.41 33.40 10.24
CA CYS A 3 -12.10 33.03 8.86
C CYS A 3 -11.71 31.55 8.87
N GLN A 4 -12.63 30.66 8.47
CA GLN A 4 -12.28 29.30 8.09
C GLN A 4 -11.27 29.42 6.95
N ARG A 5 -10.01 29.08 7.24
CA ARG A 5 -9.01 28.87 6.19
C ARG A 5 -9.59 27.81 5.25
N PRO A 6 -9.57 28.01 3.93
CA PRO A 6 -9.82 26.90 3.03
C PRO A 6 -8.79 25.82 3.40
N GLN A 7 -9.29 24.66 3.84
CA GLN A 7 -8.47 23.47 3.95
C GLN A 7 -7.92 23.28 2.53
N LEU A 8 -6.61 23.45 2.35
CA LEU A 8 -5.96 23.04 1.12
C LEU A 8 -6.05 21.52 1.14
N HIS A 9 -7.10 20.98 0.51
CA HIS A 9 -7.23 19.55 0.37
C HIS A 9 -5.97 19.09 -0.36
N LYS A 10 -5.16 18.23 0.27
CA LYS A 10 -3.92 17.78 -0.34
C LYS A 10 -4.28 16.64 -1.31
N MET A 11 -4.79 17.04 -2.47
CA MET A 11 -5.13 16.14 -3.58
C MET A 11 -3.93 16.03 -4.51
N GLY A 12 -3.43 14.80 -4.69
CA GLY A 12 -2.36 14.49 -5.62
C GLY A 12 -2.86 13.57 -6.74
N VAL A 13 -2.83 14.06 -7.98
CA VAL A 13 -3.12 13.25 -9.16
C VAL A 13 -1.81 12.75 -9.76
N HIS A 14 -1.65 11.44 -9.78
CA HIS A 14 -0.46 10.75 -10.27
C HIS A 14 -0.73 10.04 -11.59
N TYR A 15 0.24 10.08 -12.49
CA TYR A 15 0.16 9.36 -13.75
C TYR A 15 1.21 8.26 -13.80
N ALA A 16 0.78 7.03 -14.09
CA ALA A 16 1.67 5.88 -14.15
C ALA A 16 1.27 4.94 -15.28
N LYS A 17 2.24 4.12 -15.73
CA LYS A 17 2.00 3.06 -16.71
C LYS A 17 1.44 1.84 -16.00
N ARG A 18 0.30 1.33 -16.45
CA ARG A 18 -0.29 0.07 -15.98
C ARG A 18 0.56 -1.12 -16.45
N LYS A 19 0.84 -2.05 -15.54
CA LYS A 19 1.69 -3.24 -15.75
C LYS A 19 1.03 -4.51 -15.22
N GLU A 20 -0.26 -4.69 -15.52
CA GLU A 20 -1.06 -5.80 -14.99
C GLU A 20 -1.07 -7.00 -15.92
N SER A 21 -1.34 -6.76 -17.22
CA SER A 21 -1.38 -7.83 -18.21
C SER A 21 0.04 -8.30 -18.62
N LEU A 22 0.16 -9.51 -19.16
CA LEU A 22 1.43 -10.00 -19.67
C LEU A 22 1.95 -9.12 -20.83
N LEU A 23 1.05 -8.67 -21.71
CA LEU A 23 1.38 -7.79 -22.84
C LEU A 23 1.93 -6.44 -22.36
N GLU A 24 1.38 -5.88 -21.28
CA GLU A 24 1.91 -4.67 -20.65
C GLU A 24 3.28 -4.90 -20.00
N LYS A 25 3.47 -6.07 -19.37
CA LYS A 25 4.74 -6.44 -18.73
C LYS A 25 5.88 -6.60 -19.74
N VAL A 26 5.61 -7.21 -20.89
CA VAL A 26 6.62 -7.39 -21.96
C VAL A 26 6.78 -6.15 -22.85
N GLY A 27 6.01 -5.07 -22.61
CA GLY A 27 6.15 -3.80 -23.31
C GLY A 27 5.49 -3.75 -24.70
N LEU A 28 4.68 -4.75 -25.05
CA LEU A 28 3.96 -4.79 -26.33
C LEU A 28 2.70 -3.89 -26.33
N ARG A 29 2.19 -3.55 -25.15
CA ARG A 29 1.09 -2.61 -24.95
C ARG A 29 1.46 -1.66 -23.81
N THR A 30 1.23 -0.37 -24.00
CA THR A 30 1.37 0.61 -22.91
C THR A 30 0.01 1.24 -22.66
N GLU A 31 -0.46 1.14 -21.43
CA GLU A 31 -1.69 1.78 -20.97
C GLU A 31 -1.33 2.65 -19.77
N TYR A 32 -1.86 3.87 -19.73
CA TYR A 32 -1.64 4.81 -18.63
C TYR A 32 -2.84 4.82 -17.71
N VAL A 33 -2.57 4.94 -16.41
CA VAL A 33 -3.57 5.14 -15.37
C VAL A 33 -3.30 6.47 -14.67
N ALA A 34 -4.37 7.21 -14.43
CA ALA A 34 -4.39 8.35 -13.54
C ALA A 34 -4.95 7.89 -12.18
N ILE A 35 -4.19 8.18 -11.12
CA ILE A 35 -4.48 7.79 -9.75
C ILE A 35 -4.64 9.06 -8.94
N ASP A 36 -5.85 9.29 -8.45
CA ASP A 36 -6.16 10.39 -7.55
C ASP A 36 -6.03 9.89 -6.11
N VAL A 37 -5.22 10.58 -5.30
CA VAL A 37 -5.05 10.27 -3.88
C VAL A 37 -5.58 11.44 -3.08
N ASP A 38 -6.69 11.19 -2.37
CA ASP A 38 -7.28 12.14 -1.43
C ASP A 38 -6.85 11.74 -0.01
N VAL A 39 -5.83 12.43 0.50
CA VAL A 39 -5.26 12.17 1.82
C VAL A 39 -6.24 12.56 2.93
N ASP A 40 -7.10 13.55 2.69
CA ASP A 40 -8.03 14.07 3.70
C ASP A 40 -9.24 13.15 3.87
N ASP A 41 -9.75 12.61 2.76
CA ASP A 41 -10.82 11.60 2.78
C ASP A 41 -10.27 10.18 2.99
N GLY A 42 -8.95 10.01 2.91
CA GLY A 42 -8.28 8.73 3.10
C GLY A 42 -8.58 7.73 1.99
N THR A 43 -8.79 8.21 0.75
CA THR A 43 -9.18 7.40 -0.39
C THR A 43 -8.18 7.50 -1.55
N MET A 44 -8.19 6.48 -2.41
CA MET A 44 -7.45 6.43 -3.65
C MET A 44 -8.37 6.00 -4.77
N THR A 45 -8.44 6.77 -5.85
CA THR A 45 -9.32 6.53 -6.99
C THR A 45 -8.53 6.33 -8.28
N TRP A 46 -8.81 5.23 -8.97
CA TRP A 46 -8.31 4.97 -10.32
C TRP A 46 -9.24 5.65 -11.31
N LEU A 47 -8.88 6.85 -11.77
CA LEU A 47 -9.77 7.71 -12.56
C LEU A 47 -10.23 7.05 -13.87
N ASN A 48 -9.37 6.25 -14.51
CA ASN A 48 -9.71 5.54 -15.75
C ASN A 48 -10.82 4.49 -15.58
N SER A 49 -10.92 3.87 -14.40
CA SER A 49 -11.91 2.82 -14.12
C SER A 49 -12.98 3.23 -13.12
N GLN A 50 -12.88 4.45 -12.57
CA GLN A 50 -13.70 4.98 -11.48
C GLN A 50 -13.75 4.04 -10.27
N ARG A 51 -12.67 3.27 -10.04
CA ARG A 51 -12.56 2.39 -8.87
C ARG A 51 -11.92 3.15 -7.73
N THR A 52 -12.63 3.26 -6.63
CA THR A 52 -12.17 3.91 -5.39
C THR A 52 -11.90 2.86 -4.31
N PHE A 53 -10.81 3.06 -3.58
CA PHE A 53 -10.38 2.22 -2.47
C PHE A 53 -10.05 3.10 -1.27
N ALA A 54 -10.26 2.60 -0.05
CA ALA A 54 -9.73 3.27 1.12
C ALA A 54 -8.22 3.04 1.22
N LEU A 55 -7.45 4.04 1.64
CA LEU A 55 -6.01 3.88 1.89
C LEU A 55 -5.73 2.83 2.97
N SER A 56 -6.64 2.68 3.93
CA SER A 56 -6.59 1.62 4.96
C SER A 56 -6.71 0.20 4.41
N ASP A 57 -7.24 0.03 3.20
CA ASP A 57 -7.39 -1.27 2.55
C ASP A 57 -6.08 -1.72 1.88
N ILE A 58 -5.07 -0.84 1.78
CA ILE A 58 -3.74 -1.19 1.27
C ILE A 58 -3.00 -2.02 2.33
N VAL A 59 -3.07 -3.33 2.19
CA VAL A 59 -2.47 -4.28 3.14
C VAL A 59 -1.00 -4.58 2.86
N ALA A 60 -0.53 -4.34 1.63
CA ALA A 60 0.87 -4.48 1.29
C ALA A 60 1.24 -3.62 0.07
N ALA A 61 2.48 -3.14 0.07
CA ALA A 61 3.09 -2.57 -1.12
C ALA A 61 4.53 -3.07 -1.27
N ALA A 62 5.02 -3.10 -2.51
CA ALA A 62 6.42 -3.30 -2.82
C ALA A 62 6.81 -2.37 -3.97
N TRP A 63 7.98 -1.77 -3.91
CA TRP A 63 8.51 -0.91 -4.98
C TRP A 63 9.96 -1.26 -5.28
N THR A 64 10.37 -1.02 -6.53
CA THR A 64 11.70 -1.32 -7.05
C THR A 64 12.37 -0.07 -7.63
N HIS A 65 13.68 -0.17 -7.89
CA HIS A 65 14.48 0.92 -8.45
C HIS A 65 14.02 1.32 -9.85
N ASP A 66 13.31 0.44 -10.56
CA ASP A 66 12.75 0.70 -11.89
C ASP A 66 11.43 1.49 -11.84
N ARG A 67 11.13 2.11 -10.69
CA ARG A 67 9.90 2.85 -10.41
C ARG A 67 8.62 2.02 -10.49
N LEU A 68 8.74 0.71 -10.38
CA LEU A 68 7.59 -0.20 -10.39
C LEU A 68 7.05 -0.33 -8.97
N VAL A 69 5.76 -0.07 -8.79
CA VAL A 69 5.00 -0.29 -7.56
C VAL A 69 4.02 -1.44 -7.76
N LYS A 70 4.00 -2.34 -6.79
CA LYS A 70 2.99 -3.37 -6.65
C LYS A 70 2.22 -3.11 -5.36
N LEU A 71 0.93 -2.86 -5.49
CA LEU A 71 0.00 -2.72 -4.36
C LEU A 71 -0.83 -3.98 -4.22
N ARG A 72 -1.20 -4.28 -2.98
CA ARG A 72 -2.23 -5.26 -2.63
C ARG A 72 -3.26 -4.57 -1.78
N VAL A 73 -4.50 -4.61 -2.25
CA VAL A 73 -5.66 -4.01 -1.59
C VAL A 73 -6.60 -5.14 -1.16
N GLU A 74 -7.08 -5.07 0.07
CA GLU A 74 -8.10 -5.97 0.62
C GLU A 74 -9.28 -5.13 1.08
N THR A 75 -10.33 -5.02 0.25
CA THR A 75 -11.57 -4.36 0.65
C THR A 75 -12.40 -5.30 1.52
N ALA A 76 -13.36 -4.76 2.27
CA ALA A 76 -14.25 -5.55 3.14
C ALA A 76 -14.99 -6.67 2.38
N ASP A 77 -15.33 -6.41 1.12
CA ASP A 77 -15.99 -7.37 0.23
C ASP A 77 -15.02 -8.43 -0.35
N ASP A 78 -13.72 -8.13 -0.42
CA ASP A 78 -12.68 -9.00 -1.00
C ASP A 78 -12.09 -10.03 -0.01
N VAL A 79 -12.45 -9.95 1.27
CA VAL A 79 -11.94 -10.83 2.34
C VAL A 79 -12.26 -12.32 2.08
N MET A 80 -13.27 -12.61 1.24
CA MET A 80 -13.65 -13.98 0.88
C MET A 80 -13.17 -14.44 -0.51
N THR A 81 -12.77 -13.56 -1.43
CA THR A 81 -12.80 -13.93 -2.87
C THR A 81 -11.63 -13.55 -3.76
N ASN A 82 -10.58 -12.86 -3.28
CA ASN A 82 -9.22 -12.75 -3.86
C ASN A 82 -8.74 -11.30 -3.72
N SER A 83 -7.69 -11.06 -2.94
CA SER A 83 -7.10 -9.72 -2.83
C SER A 83 -6.72 -9.16 -4.20
N SER A 84 -7.23 -7.97 -4.51
CA SER A 84 -6.85 -7.23 -5.71
C SER A 84 -5.38 -6.77 -5.62
N SER A 85 -4.57 -7.10 -6.63
CA SER A 85 -3.17 -6.65 -6.72
C SER A 85 -2.93 -5.84 -7.98
N PHE A 86 -2.47 -4.60 -7.77
CA PHE A 86 -2.24 -3.63 -8.83
C PHE A 86 -0.75 -3.45 -9.07
N ARG A 87 -0.36 -3.22 -10.33
CA ARG A 87 1.02 -2.95 -10.72
C ARG A 87 1.09 -1.74 -11.62
N VAL A 88 1.84 -0.74 -11.20
CA VAL A 88 2.01 0.52 -11.92
C VAL A 88 3.49 0.93 -11.93
N GLN A 89 3.94 1.57 -12.99
CA GLN A 89 5.31 2.05 -13.13
C GLN A 89 5.31 3.55 -13.39
N PHE A 90 6.03 4.31 -12.57
CA PHE A 90 6.15 5.76 -12.71
C PHE A 90 7.26 6.13 -13.70
N ASP A 91 7.10 7.27 -14.36
CA ASP A 91 8.09 7.75 -15.33
C ASP A 91 9.30 8.40 -14.65
N ALA A 92 9.11 9.01 -13.48
CA ALA A 92 10.17 9.64 -12.69
C ALA A 92 10.18 9.20 -11.22
N ASP A 93 11.35 9.28 -10.58
CA ASP A 93 11.53 8.86 -9.19
C ASP A 93 10.81 9.80 -8.21
N HIS A 94 10.72 11.11 -8.54
CA HIS A 94 10.00 12.08 -7.72
C HIS A 94 8.48 11.81 -7.68
N ASP A 95 7.89 11.36 -8.79
CA ASP A 95 6.47 10.99 -8.84
C ASP A 95 6.20 9.76 -7.96
N LEU A 96 7.10 8.78 -8.02
CA LEU A 96 7.04 7.62 -7.14
C LEU A 96 7.11 8.03 -5.66
N ASP A 97 8.10 8.85 -5.31
CA ASP A 97 8.31 9.27 -3.92
C ASP A 97 7.12 10.07 -3.38
N ALA A 98 6.55 10.96 -4.20
CA ALA A 98 5.33 11.71 -3.87
C ALA A 98 4.14 10.76 -3.67
N PHE A 99 3.93 9.83 -4.60
CA PHE A 99 2.87 8.83 -4.50
C PHE A 99 3.00 7.99 -3.22
N LEU A 100 4.19 7.43 -2.96
CA LEU A 100 4.44 6.61 -1.77
C LEU A 100 4.15 7.40 -0.48
N ALA A 101 4.59 8.67 -0.41
CA ALA A 101 4.34 9.52 0.75
C ALA A 101 2.85 9.77 0.98
N GLU A 102 2.07 10.00 -0.07
CA GLU A 102 0.63 10.27 0.02
C GLU A 102 -0.20 9.03 0.40
N VAL A 103 0.20 7.84 -0.05
CA VAL A 103 -0.42 6.58 0.42
C VAL A 103 0.08 6.14 1.82
N GLY A 104 0.84 7.00 2.52
CA GLY A 104 1.31 6.76 3.89
C GLY A 104 2.54 5.85 4.01
N ILE A 105 3.25 5.62 2.91
CA ILE A 105 4.47 4.82 2.87
C ILE A 105 5.68 5.76 2.96
N HIS A 106 6.25 5.85 4.15
CA HIS A 106 7.53 6.54 4.34
C HIS A 106 8.67 5.55 4.12
N ALA A 107 9.21 5.52 2.90
CA ALA A 107 10.35 4.68 2.57
C ALA A 107 11.57 5.11 3.40
N THR A 108 12.06 4.24 4.29
CA THR A 108 13.31 4.45 5.04
C THR A 108 14.56 4.33 4.17
N SER A 109 14.42 3.75 2.97
CA SER A 109 15.47 3.52 1.99
C SER A 109 14.96 3.96 0.61
N PRO A 110 15.61 4.95 -0.05
CA PRO A 110 15.20 5.37 -1.38
C PRO A 110 15.38 4.24 -2.40
N GLY A 111 14.42 4.12 -3.32
CA GLY A 111 14.52 3.27 -4.52
C GLY A 111 14.07 1.81 -4.39
N ARG A 112 14.02 1.19 -3.20
CA ARG A 112 13.41 -0.15 -3.06
C ARG A 112 12.87 -0.36 -1.67
N GLY A 113 11.71 -1.00 -1.58
CA GLY A 113 11.18 -1.42 -0.30
C GLY A 113 9.89 -2.21 -0.45
N SER A 114 9.39 -2.64 0.70
CA SER A 114 8.10 -3.28 0.78
C SER A 114 7.57 -3.17 2.20
N PHE A 115 6.25 -3.09 2.33
CA PHE A 115 5.59 -3.29 3.61
C PHE A 115 4.46 -4.31 3.44
N SER A 116 4.12 -4.97 4.54
CA SER A 116 2.90 -5.74 4.63
C SER A 116 2.33 -5.58 6.03
N SER A 117 1.16 -4.98 6.10
CA SER A 117 0.33 -4.94 7.29
C SER A 117 -0.25 -6.33 7.48
N ARG A 118 0.50 -7.21 8.15
CA ARG A 118 -0.12 -8.37 8.79
C ARG A 118 -1.12 -7.81 9.79
N ARG A 119 -2.42 -7.82 9.47
CA ARG A 119 -3.47 -7.75 10.50
C ARG A 119 -3.08 -8.80 11.52
N ARG A 120 -2.52 -8.38 12.67
CA ARG A 120 -2.31 -9.26 13.81
C ARG A 120 -3.71 -9.72 14.18
N LYS A 121 -4.10 -10.91 13.73
CA LYS A 121 -5.02 -11.72 14.54
C LYS A 121 -4.30 -11.80 15.89
N THR A 122 -4.80 -11.07 16.88
CA THR A 122 -4.47 -11.32 18.28
C THR A 122 -5.01 -12.72 18.58
N SER A 123 -4.28 -13.75 18.15
CA SER A 123 -4.44 -15.07 18.70
C SER A 123 -3.96 -14.94 20.14
N SER A 124 -4.92 -14.93 21.07
CA SER A 124 -4.74 -15.34 22.44
C SER A 124 -4.17 -16.76 22.44
N GLY A 125 -2.86 -16.85 22.28
CA GLY A 125 -2.10 -18.09 22.23
C GLY A 125 -0.77 -17.78 22.89
N GLY A 126 -0.81 -17.68 24.22
CA GLY A 126 0.31 -17.34 25.06
C GLY A 126 1.52 -18.19 24.67
N ARG A 127 2.55 -17.50 24.18
CA ARG A 127 3.90 -18.05 24.17
C ARG A 127 4.26 -18.31 25.62
N GLN A 128 4.10 -19.55 26.07
CA GLN A 128 4.80 -19.99 27.27
C GLN A 128 6.29 -19.82 26.98
N SER A 129 6.91 -18.91 27.73
CA SER A 129 8.33 -18.68 27.69
C SER A 129 9.05 -19.98 28.07
N LEU A 130 9.99 -20.43 27.24
CA LEU A 130 10.88 -21.56 27.52
C LEU A 130 11.74 -21.35 28.79
N LEU A 131 11.74 -20.15 29.38
CA LEU A 131 12.33 -19.87 30.69
C LEU A 131 11.53 -20.46 31.87
N ALA A 132 10.25 -20.83 31.68
CA ALA A 132 9.44 -21.44 32.74
C ALA A 132 9.68 -22.96 32.91
N LEU A 133 10.30 -23.62 31.93
CA LEU A 133 10.55 -25.08 31.97
C LEU A 133 11.90 -25.46 32.61
N LEU A 134 12.76 -24.49 32.91
CA LEU A 134 14.06 -24.75 33.57
C LEU A 134 14.02 -24.54 35.09
N SER A 135 12.89 -24.11 35.66
CA SER A 135 12.76 -23.92 37.12
C SER A 135 12.22 -25.14 37.88
N SER A 136 11.88 -26.23 37.20
CA SER A 136 11.34 -27.45 37.83
C SER A 136 12.34 -28.60 37.87
N LYS A 137 13.61 -28.31 38.17
CA LYS A 137 14.60 -29.34 38.48
C LYS A 137 15.64 -28.88 39.51
N SER A 138 15.18 -28.35 40.63
CA SER A 138 15.94 -28.42 41.89
C SER A 138 14.98 -28.30 43.08
N GLN A 139 14.39 -29.41 43.50
CA GLN A 139 14.08 -29.63 44.90
C GLN A 139 13.90 -31.14 45.11
N SER A 140 14.88 -31.66 45.85
CA SER A 140 15.03 -32.91 46.61
C SER A 140 14.23 -34.15 46.24
#